data_AF-A0A3M7MRD7-F1
#
_entry.id   AF-A0A3M7MRD7-F1
#
_cell.length_a   1.000
_cell.length_b   1.000
_cell.length_c   1.000
_cell.angle_alpha   90.00
_cell.angle_beta   90.00
_cell.angle_gamma   90.00
#
_symmetry.space_group_name_H-M   'P 1'
#
loop_
_entity.id
_entity.type
_entity.pdbx_description
1 polymer ?
#
loop_
_entity_poly.entity_id
_entity_poly.type
_entity_poly.pdbx_seq_one_letter_code
_entity_poly.pdbx_strand_id
1 'polypeptide(L)'
;MVAAAVAAAAGAEAASSTSHPAHTLLARAHSPSSAARIFADKIQHKPLLLKPTTDGDKRALRRHVRLRQKQYYLQHQKPKPLSAREKRATGVHQLKRDEVRYALYQGLNELWNGYMLEVLGFTDPAGQLRPGWEGKRVTSEGVGSLLASADLHGAEIEVVQSRDTGRVGTRGIVVRDTKFSFVVVTPAEKVRTLPKKGSVFRYVTRVMVDGQERRRLVFEVNGSQFELRPVDRANRKFKWQNGSEYV
;
A
#
# COMPACT_ATOMS: atom_id res chain seq x y z
N MET A 1 34.35 -95.60 -23.28
CA MET A 1 33.02 -95.27 -23.85
C MET A 1 32.40 -94.22 -22.94
N VAL A 2 32.48 -92.92 -23.26
CA VAL A 2 31.45 -92.14 -24.01
C VAL A 2 30.10 -92.20 -23.24
N ALA A 3 29.48 -91.13 -22.76
CA ALA A 3 29.38 -89.77 -23.29
C ALA A 3 29.29 -88.68 -22.20
N ALA A 4 29.83 -87.51 -22.53
CA ALA A 4 29.52 -86.23 -21.91
C ALA A 4 28.20 -85.68 -22.49
N ALA A 5 27.39 -85.04 -21.65
CA ALA A 5 26.31 -84.15 -22.10
C ALA A 5 26.31 -82.88 -21.22
N VAL A 6 26.68 -81.79 -21.89
CA VAL A 6 26.70 -80.40 -21.44
C VAL A 6 25.33 -79.77 -21.71
N ALA A 7 24.86 -78.90 -20.80
CA ALA A 7 24.00 -77.70 -21.01
C ALA A 7 23.03 -77.54 -19.83
N ALA A 8 22.69 -76.36 -19.32
CA ALA A 8 23.19 -75.00 -19.45
C ALA A 8 22.55 -74.22 -18.28
N ALA A 9 23.30 -73.29 -17.71
CA ALA A 9 22.80 -72.34 -16.75
C ALA A 9 22.04 -71.18 -17.42
N ALA A 10 21.28 -70.48 -16.59
CA ALA A 10 20.90 -69.06 -16.69
C ALA A 10 19.65 -68.69 -17.50
N GLY A 11 18.86 -67.79 -16.90
CA GLY A 11 17.98 -66.88 -17.64
C GLY A 11 16.53 -66.84 -17.20
N ALA A 12 16.24 -66.56 -15.92
CA ALA A 12 14.98 -65.90 -15.59
C ALA A 12 15.05 -64.48 -16.18
N GLU A 13 14.65 -64.36 -17.45
CA GLU A 13 14.61 -63.10 -18.18
C GLU A 13 13.47 -62.26 -17.60
N ALA A 14 13.81 -61.44 -16.61
CA ALA A 14 12.98 -60.34 -16.14
C ALA A 14 12.83 -59.36 -17.31
N ALA A 15 11.85 -59.62 -18.18
CA ALA A 15 11.40 -58.66 -19.16
C ALA A 15 10.91 -57.43 -18.42
N SER A 16 11.76 -56.40 -18.37
CA SER A 16 11.41 -55.06 -17.95
C SER A 16 10.42 -54.49 -18.98
N SER A 17 9.17 -54.95 -18.93
CA SER A 17 8.07 -54.26 -19.59
C SER A 17 8.02 -52.87 -18.96
N THR A 18 8.25 -51.85 -19.76
CA THR A 18 8.02 -50.46 -19.39
C THR A 18 6.55 -50.32 -19.02
N SER A 19 6.23 -50.52 -17.74
CA SER A 19 4.86 -50.51 -17.25
C SER A 19 4.28 -49.12 -17.51
N HIS A 20 3.35 -49.01 -18.46
CA HIS A 20 2.74 -47.74 -18.79
C HIS A 20 2.10 -47.16 -17.52
N PRO A 21 2.35 -45.88 -17.14
CA PRO A 21 1.87 -45.31 -15.88
C PRO A 21 0.35 -45.40 -15.70
N ALA A 22 -0.44 -45.29 -16.78
CA ALA A 22 -1.88 -45.51 -16.72
C ALA A 22 -2.29 -46.94 -16.37
N HIS A 23 -1.53 -47.97 -16.73
CA HIS A 23 -1.82 -49.33 -16.28
C HIS A 23 -1.67 -49.43 -14.75
N THR A 24 -0.61 -48.83 -14.20
CA THR A 24 -0.39 -48.73 -12.76
C THR A 24 -1.50 -47.96 -12.04
N LEU A 25 -2.06 -46.92 -12.68
CA LEU A 25 -3.20 -46.18 -12.12
C LEU A 25 -4.51 -46.98 -12.18
N LEU A 26 -4.78 -47.68 -13.29
CA LEU A 26 -5.97 -48.53 -13.43
C LEU A 26 -5.98 -49.69 -12.44
N ALA A 27 -4.82 -50.31 -12.22
CA ALA A 27 -4.65 -51.42 -11.27
C ALA A 27 -4.95 -51.02 -9.81
N ARG A 28 -4.95 -49.73 -9.47
CA ARG A 28 -5.32 -49.24 -8.13
C ARG A 28 -6.84 -49.21 -7.90
N ALA A 29 -7.63 -49.11 -8.96
CA ALA A 29 -9.09 -48.90 -8.89
C ALA A 29 -9.90 -50.09 -9.44
N HIS A 30 -9.28 -50.98 -10.21
CA HIS A 30 -9.96 -52.10 -10.89
C HIS A 30 -9.23 -53.43 -10.68
N SER A 31 -9.96 -54.53 -10.89
CA SER A 31 -9.36 -55.87 -10.87
C SER A 31 -8.30 -56.03 -11.97
N PRO A 32 -7.30 -56.92 -11.79
CA PRO A 32 -6.20 -57.05 -12.74
C PRO A 32 -6.65 -57.34 -14.19
N SER A 33 -7.69 -58.16 -14.36
CA SER A 33 -8.26 -58.48 -15.67
C SER A 33 -8.98 -57.29 -16.31
N SER A 34 -9.70 -56.51 -15.50
CA SER A 34 -10.40 -55.32 -15.97
C SER A 34 -9.43 -54.19 -16.32
N ALA A 35 -8.38 -54.01 -15.52
CA ALA A 35 -7.34 -53.02 -15.75
C ALA A 35 -6.58 -53.29 -17.07
N ALA A 36 -6.19 -54.54 -17.33
CA ALA A 36 -5.54 -54.93 -18.57
C ALA A 36 -6.43 -54.70 -19.80
N ARG A 37 -7.72 -55.08 -19.71
CA ARG A 37 -8.69 -54.87 -20.80
C ARG A 37 -8.92 -53.39 -21.09
N ILE A 38 -9.16 -52.57 -20.07
CA ILE A 38 -9.39 -51.13 -20.24
C ILE A 38 -8.14 -50.44 -20.81
N PHE A 39 -6.95 -50.86 -20.36
CA PHE A 39 -5.70 -50.32 -20.87
C PHE A 39 -5.52 -50.62 -22.36
N ALA A 40 -5.69 -51.88 -22.77
CA ALA A 40 -5.56 -52.30 -24.16
C ALA A 40 -6.62 -51.62 -25.06
N ASP A 41 -7.88 -51.64 -24.66
CA ASP A 41 -8.98 -51.14 -25.52
C ASP A 41 -8.95 -49.62 -25.69
N LYS A 42 -8.66 -48.88 -24.60
CA LYS A 42 -8.98 -47.44 -24.54
C LYS A 42 -7.77 -46.53 -24.40
N ILE A 43 -6.64 -47.03 -23.91
CA ILE A 43 -5.54 -46.19 -23.42
C ILE A 43 -4.24 -46.42 -24.20
N GLN A 44 -3.96 -47.64 -24.65
CA GLN A 44 -2.65 -48.01 -25.23
C GLN A 44 -2.22 -47.14 -26.43
N HIS A 45 -3.18 -46.63 -27.20
CA HIS A 45 -2.92 -45.78 -28.38
C HIS A 45 -3.22 -44.29 -28.14
N LYS A 46 -3.61 -43.89 -26.92
CA LYS A 46 -3.92 -42.49 -26.61
C LYS A 46 -2.76 -41.85 -25.86
N PRO A 47 -2.23 -40.70 -26.33
CA PRO A 47 -1.17 -40.01 -25.61
C PRO A 47 -1.67 -39.52 -24.24
N LEU A 48 -1.02 -39.96 -23.18
CA LEU A 48 -1.29 -39.50 -21.82
C LEU A 48 -0.55 -38.20 -21.54
N LEU A 49 -1.25 -37.08 -21.81
CA LEU A 49 -0.79 -35.74 -21.47
C LEU A 49 -0.87 -35.52 -19.96
N LEU A 50 0.14 -36.01 -19.23
CA LEU A 50 0.28 -35.77 -17.81
C LEU A 50 0.74 -34.33 -17.60
N LYS A 51 -0.17 -33.48 -17.11
CA LYS A 51 0.23 -32.19 -16.52
C LYS A 51 0.68 -32.46 -15.09
N PRO A 52 1.90 -32.07 -14.70
CA PRO A 52 2.31 -32.12 -13.31
C PRO A 52 1.28 -31.39 -12.45
N THR A 53 0.82 -32.01 -11.37
CA THR A 53 0.00 -31.35 -10.35
C THR A 53 0.76 -30.23 -9.63
N THR A 54 2.06 -30.09 -9.92
CA THR A 54 2.96 -29.05 -9.43
C THR A 54 2.93 -27.76 -10.24
N ASP A 55 1.84 -27.44 -10.95
CA ASP A 55 1.48 -26.03 -11.15
C ASP A 55 1.08 -25.46 -9.76
N GLY A 56 2.06 -25.40 -8.85
CA GLY A 56 1.91 -24.79 -7.55
C GLY A 56 1.47 -23.36 -7.77
N ASP A 57 0.61 -22.86 -6.88
CA ASP A 57 0.03 -21.54 -7.03
C ASP A 57 1.14 -20.49 -7.23
N LYS A 58 1.33 -20.05 -8.47
CA LYS A 58 2.36 -19.06 -8.85
C LYS A 58 2.18 -17.78 -8.03
N ARG A 59 0.95 -17.49 -7.57
CA ARG A 59 0.65 -16.39 -6.65
C ARG A 59 1.21 -16.65 -5.26
N ALA A 60 1.03 -17.84 -4.70
CA ALA A 60 1.63 -18.24 -3.44
C ALA A 60 3.16 -18.16 -3.49
N LEU A 61 3.79 -18.65 -4.56
CA LEU A 61 5.24 -18.55 -4.74
C LEU A 61 5.73 -17.09 -4.75
N ARG A 62 5.09 -16.22 -5.56
CA ARG A 62 5.41 -14.78 -5.59
C ARG A 62 5.24 -14.13 -4.21
N ARG A 63 4.20 -14.49 -3.46
CA ARG A 63 3.99 -14.00 -2.09
C ARG A 63 5.11 -14.44 -1.17
N HIS A 64 5.52 -15.71 -1.22
CA HIS A 64 6.62 -16.23 -0.42
C HIS A 64 7.95 -15.53 -0.71
N VAL A 65 8.31 -15.36 -1.98
CA VAL A 65 9.53 -14.63 -2.39
C VAL A 65 9.52 -13.20 -1.86
N ARG A 66 8.39 -12.47 -2.02
CA ARG A 66 8.26 -11.09 -1.53
C ARG A 66 8.41 -11.00 -0.01
N LEU A 67 7.83 -11.95 0.74
CA LEU A 67 7.95 -11.99 2.20
C LEU A 67 9.39 -12.27 2.64
N ARG A 68 10.08 -13.20 1.96
CA ARG A 68 11.49 -13.51 2.24
C ARG A 68 12.40 -12.31 1.96
N GLN A 69 12.24 -11.64 0.82
CA GLN A 69 12.99 -10.41 0.50
C GLN A 69 12.75 -9.31 1.53
N LYS A 70 11.50 -9.12 1.96
CA LYS A 70 11.16 -8.16 3.01
C LYS A 70 11.83 -8.52 4.34
N GLN A 71 11.82 -9.79 4.74
CA GLN A 71 12.49 -10.24 5.96
C GLN A 71 14.00 -10.02 5.88
N TYR A 72 14.63 -10.36 4.75
CA TYR A 72 16.05 -10.10 4.51
C TYR A 72 16.37 -8.62 4.67
N TYR A 73 15.61 -7.73 4.02
CA TYR A 73 15.81 -6.28 4.12
C TYR A 73 15.67 -5.79 5.56
N LEU A 74 14.65 -6.23 6.29
CA LEU A 74 14.44 -5.84 7.69
C LEU A 74 15.56 -6.30 8.63
N GLN A 75 16.20 -7.44 8.35
CA GLN A 75 17.33 -7.95 9.14
C GLN A 75 18.64 -7.22 8.83
N HIS A 76 18.84 -6.81 7.57
CA HIS A 76 20.08 -6.18 7.10
C HIS A 76 20.04 -4.65 7.13
N GLN A 77 18.90 -4.04 7.45
CA GLN A 77 18.78 -2.60 7.60
C GLN A 77 19.49 -2.13 8.89
N LYS A 78 20.54 -1.32 8.73
CA LYS A 78 21.28 -0.69 9.83
C LYS A 78 21.08 0.83 9.73
N PRO A 79 20.77 1.53 10.84
CA PRO A 79 20.53 0.99 12.18
C PRO A 79 19.25 0.15 12.27
N LYS A 80 19.20 -0.78 13.23
CA LYS A 80 18.02 -1.61 13.47
C LYS A 80 16.83 -0.70 13.81
N PRO A 81 15.68 -0.83 13.14
CA PRO A 81 14.52 -0.01 13.45
C PRO A 81 14.01 -0.31 14.86
N LEU A 82 13.62 0.75 15.58
CA LEU A 82 13.12 0.63 16.95
C LEU A 82 11.86 -0.25 17.01
N SER A 83 11.82 -1.15 17.99
CA SER A 83 10.64 -1.97 18.27
C SER A 83 9.48 -1.10 18.80
N ALA A 84 8.25 -1.62 18.74
CA ALA A 84 7.10 -0.89 19.27
C ALA A 84 7.22 -0.62 20.78
N ARG A 85 7.88 -1.53 21.52
CA ARG A 85 8.15 -1.35 22.96
C ARG A 85 9.18 -0.24 23.18
N GLU A 86 10.27 -0.24 22.41
CA GLU A 86 11.30 0.81 22.47
C GLU A 86 10.72 2.18 22.14
N LYS A 87 9.91 2.31 21.07
CA LYS A 87 9.25 3.58 20.71
C LYS A 87 8.34 4.14 21.79
N ARG A 88 7.68 3.27 22.57
CA ARG A 88 6.86 3.69 23.72
C ARG A 88 7.74 4.13 24.88
N ALA A 89 8.82 3.39 25.16
CA ALA A 89 9.75 3.72 26.23
C ALA A 89 10.50 5.03 25.97
N THR A 90 10.92 5.28 24.72
CA THR A 90 11.58 6.53 24.31
C THR A 90 10.60 7.68 24.11
N GLY A 91 9.29 7.41 24.07
CA GLY A 91 8.27 8.45 23.94
C GLY A 91 8.34 9.23 22.63
N VAL A 92 8.93 8.69 21.55
CA VAL A 92 9.17 9.39 20.26
C VAL A 92 7.90 10.01 19.64
N HIS A 93 6.72 9.51 20.03
CA HIS A 93 5.44 10.01 19.55
C HIS A 93 4.72 10.96 20.51
N GLN A 94 5.24 11.18 21.71
CA GLN A 94 4.69 12.10 22.69
C GLN A 94 5.31 13.49 22.46
N LEU A 95 4.45 14.50 22.32
CA LEU A 95 4.90 15.89 22.20
C LEU A 95 5.15 16.44 23.61
N LYS A 96 6.32 17.04 23.81
CA LYS A 96 6.63 17.73 25.07
C LYS A 96 5.82 19.01 25.18
N ARG A 97 5.57 19.50 26.39
CA ARG A 97 4.80 20.75 26.60
C ARG A 97 5.39 21.94 25.82
N ASP A 98 6.72 22.04 25.77
CA ASP A 98 7.42 23.11 25.06
C ASP A 98 7.21 23.09 23.55
N GLU A 99 6.93 21.90 22.99
CA GLU A 99 6.65 21.67 21.59
C GLU A 99 5.18 21.95 21.23
N VAL A 100 4.28 22.05 22.20
CA VAL A 100 2.83 22.27 21.97
C VAL A 100 2.48 23.76 21.78
N ARG A 101 3.47 24.65 21.77
CA ARG A 101 3.28 26.09 21.54
C ARG A 101 2.85 26.36 20.11
N TYR A 102 1.68 26.98 19.95
CA TYR A 102 1.11 27.26 18.62
C TYR A 102 2.02 28.14 17.75
N ALA A 103 2.70 29.11 18.37
CA ALA A 103 3.61 30.03 17.70
C ALA A 103 4.75 29.33 16.95
N LEU A 104 5.25 28.19 17.46
CA LEU A 104 6.31 27.43 16.79
C LEU A 104 5.85 26.89 15.44
N TYR A 105 4.56 26.53 15.33
CA TYR A 105 3.99 25.96 14.12
C TYR A 105 3.52 27.01 13.13
N GLN A 106 3.43 28.28 13.51
CA GLN A 106 3.08 29.36 12.57
C GLN A 106 4.12 29.49 11.46
N GLY A 107 5.42 29.46 11.79
CA GLY A 107 6.48 29.45 10.77
C GLY A 107 6.43 28.21 9.87
N LEU A 108 6.02 27.06 10.42
CA LEU A 108 5.79 25.86 9.61
C LEU A 108 4.59 26.03 8.65
N ASN A 109 3.54 26.75 9.08
CA ASN A 109 2.41 27.08 8.22
C ASN A 109 2.81 28.04 7.09
N GLU A 110 3.66 29.02 7.35
CA GLU A 110 4.20 29.91 6.31
C GLU A 110 4.95 29.13 5.24
N LEU A 111 5.81 28.19 5.64
CA LEU A 111 6.50 27.31 4.70
C LEU A 111 5.51 26.45 3.89
N TRP A 112 4.49 25.90 4.57
CA TRP A 112 3.47 25.10 3.90
C TRP A 112 2.64 25.92 2.91
N ASN A 113 2.35 27.20 3.19
CA ASN A 113 1.70 28.10 2.25
C ASN A 113 2.55 28.26 0.98
N GLY A 114 3.85 28.51 1.12
CA GLY A 114 4.77 28.60 -0.03
C GLY A 114 4.79 27.32 -0.86
N TYR A 115 4.92 26.16 -0.20
CA TYR A 115 4.82 24.85 -0.85
C TYR A 115 3.51 24.68 -1.63
N MET A 116 2.37 25.01 -1.02
CA MET A 116 1.08 24.80 -1.67
C MET A 116 0.88 25.76 -2.84
N LEU A 117 1.40 26.98 -2.77
CA LEU A 117 1.42 27.92 -3.90
C LEU A 117 2.26 27.39 -5.06
N GLU A 118 3.39 26.73 -4.79
CA GLU A 118 4.21 26.10 -5.83
C GLU A 118 3.47 24.91 -6.47
N VAL A 119 2.87 24.03 -5.66
CA VAL A 119 2.06 22.90 -6.14
C VAL A 119 0.89 23.36 -7.00
N LEU A 120 0.24 24.43 -6.60
CA LEU A 120 -0.85 25.04 -7.35
C LEU A 120 -0.35 25.90 -8.53
N GLY A 121 0.96 26.05 -8.72
CA GLY A 121 1.62 26.80 -9.78
C GLY A 121 1.38 28.30 -9.74
N PHE A 122 1.20 28.88 -8.56
CA PHE A 122 1.17 30.33 -8.33
C PHE A 122 2.58 30.91 -8.25
N THR A 123 3.51 30.14 -7.71
CA THR A 123 4.91 30.51 -7.60
C THR A 123 5.79 29.68 -8.53
N ASP A 124 6.93 30.26 -8.90
CA ASP A 124 8.03 29.56 -9.57
C ASP A 124 8.91 28.82 -8.56
N PRO A 125 9.81 27.91 -9.01
CA PRO A 125 10.76 27.22 -8.13
C PRO A 125 11.67 28.17 -7.35
N ALA A 126 11.81 29.42 -7.81
CA ALA A 126 12.52 30.50 -7.12
C ALA A 126 11.67 31.21 -6.04
N GLY A 127 10.41 30.80 -5.82
CA GLY A 127 9.49 31.39 -4.84
C GLY A 127 8.81 32.68 -5.28
N GLN A 128 9.04 33.14 -6.53
CA GLN A 128 8.42 34.36 -7.06
C GLN A 128 7.04 34.07 -7.64
N LEU A 129 6.11 35.01 -7.51
CA LEU A 129 4.77 34.87 -8.09
C LEU A 129 4.82 34.96 -9.62
N ARG A 130 4.16 34.02 -10.28
CA ARG A 130 4.08 33.99 -11.74
C ARG A 130 3.25 35.15 -12.27
N PRO A 131 3.61 35.74 -13.41
CA PRO A 131 2.77 36.74 -14.06
C PRO A 131 1.37 36.16 -14.35
N GLY A 132 0.32 36.93 -14.03
CA GLY A 132 -1.08 36.50 -14.19
C GLY A 132 -1.65 35.64 -13.06
N TRP A 133 -0.94 35.49 -11.93
CA TRP A 133 -1.41 34.73 -10.77
C TRP A 133 -2.77 35.21 -10.22
N GLU A 134 -3.08 36.50 -10.34
CA GLU A 134 -4.34 37.10 -9.88
C GLU A 134 -5.56 36.49 -10.58
N GLY A 135 -5.48 36.32 -11.91
CA GLY A 135 -6.54 35.76 -12.74
C GLY A 135 -6.61 34.23 -12.74
N LYS A 136 -5.63 33.54 -12.14
CA LYS A 136 -5.55 32.09 -12.17
C LYS A 136 -6.74 31.46 -11.44
N ARG A 137 -7.56 30.67 -12.14
CA ARG A 137 -8.65 29.92 -11.52
C ARG A 137 -8.16 28.54 -11.09
N VAL A 138 -8.53 28.14 -9.88
CA VAL A 138 -8.23 26.82 -9.33
C VAL A 138 -9.54 26.03 -9.34
N THR A 139 -9.64 25.05 -10.23
CA THR A 139 -10.80 24.16 -10.34
C THR A 139 -10.49 22.80 -9.72
N SER A 140 -11.51 22.17 -9.12
CA SER A 140 -11.38 20.85 -8.50
C SER A 140 -10.87 19.79 -9.48
N GLU A 141 -11.27 19.86 -10.75
CA GLU A 141 -10.84 18.95 -11.81
C GLU A 141 -9.34 19.06 -12.12
N GLY A 142 -8.81 20.29 -12.12
CA GLY A 142 -7.42 20.55 -12.47
C GLY A 142 -6.43 20.26 -11.32
N VAL A 143 -6.84 20.50 -10.08
CA VAL A 143 -5.92 20.37 -8.92
C VAL A 143 -6.26 19.23 -7.96
N GLY A 144 -7.40 18.55 -8.12
CA GLY A 144 -7.86 17.55 -7.16
C GLY A 144 -6.87 16.41 -6.92
N SER A 145 -6.21 15.92 -7.97
CA SER A 145 -5.18 14.87 -7.85
C SER A 145 -3.91 15.35 -7.14
N LEU A 146 -3.52 16.62 -7.34
CA LEU A 146 -2.39 17.27 -6.67
C LEU A 146 -2.70 17.49 -5.19
N LEU A 147 -3.89 18.00 -4.87
CA LEU A 147 -4.32 18.23 -3.50
C LEU A 147 -4.44 16.92 -2.70
N ALA A 148 -4.87 15.84 -3.33
CA ALA A 148 -4.98 14.54 -2.69
C ALA A 148 -3.61 13.87 -2.45
N SER A 149 -2.62 14.13 -3.31
CA SER A 149 -1.25 13.63 -3.15
C SER A 149 -0.38 14.50 -2.25
N ALA A 150 -0.77 15.76 -2.02
CA ALA A 150 -0.01 16.75 -1.29
C ALA A 150 0.29 16.34 0.17
N ASP A 151 1.38 16.92 0.69
CA ASP A 151 1.68 16.87 2.11
C ASP A 151 0.93 17.95 2.88
N LEU A 152 0.44 17.59 4.07
CA LEU A 152 -0.34 18.46 4.94
C LEU A 152 0.36 18.73 6.26
N HIS A 153 1.61 18.32 6.45
CA HIS A 153 2.40 18.80 7.60
C HIS A 153 2.58 20.32 7.52
N GLY A 154 2.21 21.04 8.58
CA GLY A 154 2.19 22.50 8.59
C GLY A 154 0.91 23.13 8.05
N ALA A 155 0.01 22.35 7.47
CA ALA A 155 -1.28 22.88 7.03
C ALA A 155 -2.11 23.34 8.22
N GLU A 156 -2.68 24.54 8.13
CA GLU A 156 -3.73 24.98 9.05
C GLU A 156 -5.05 24.38 8.58
N ILE A 157 -5.62 23.50 9.40
CA ILE A 157 -6.85 22.76 9.08
C ILE A 157 -7.97 23.08 10.08
N GLU A 158 -9.19 23.04 9.57
CA GLU A 158 -10.44 23.17 10.33
C GLU A 158 -11.34 21.97 10.02
N VAL A 159 -11.98 21.40 11.04
CA VAL A 159 -12.99 20.35 10.85
C VAL A 159 -14.32 21.01 10.50
N VAL A 160 -14.76 20.91 9.25
CA VAL A 160 -16.05 21.47 8.82
C VAL A 160 -17.19 20.53 9.15
N GLN A 161 -16.97 19.24 8.92
CA GLN A 161 -17.95 18.19 9.19
C GLN A 161 -17.22 17.00 9.78
N SER A 162 -17.84 16.34 10.74
CA SER A 162 -17.36 15.07 11.26
C SER A 162 -18.54 14.23 11.74
N ARG A 163 -18.41 12.91 11.68
CA ARG A 163 -19.32 11.96 12.33
C ARG A 163 -19.38 12.20 13.85
N ASP A 164 -18.29 12.69 14.42
CA ASP A 164 -18.20 13.12 15.81
C ASP A 164 -18.37 14.64 15.89
N THR A 165 -19.60 15.07 16.22
CA THR A 165 -19.98 16.49 16.24
C THR A 165 -19.14 17.32 17.20
N GLY A 166 -18.61 16.72 18.28
CA GLY A 166 -17.76 17.40 19.26
C GLY A 166 -16.41 17.87 18.70
N ARG A 167 -16.03 17.42 17.50
CA ARG A 167 -14.79 17.82 16.83
C ARG A 167 -14.99 18.90 15.77
N VAL A 168 -16.22 19.14 15.35
CA VAL A 168 -16.56 20.17 14.36
C VAL A 168 -16.15 21.54 14.88
N GLY A 169 -15.57 22.37 14.02
CA GLY A 169 -15.01 23.68 14.37
C GLY A 169 -13.62 23.64 15.01
N THR A 170 -13.03 22.46 15.25
CA THR A 170 -11.65 22.38 15.74
C THR A 170 -10.70 22.88 14.66
N ARG A 171 -9.96 23.95 14.96
CA ARG A 171 -8.91 24.53 14.09
C ARG A 171 -7.52 24.34 14.71
N GLY A 172 -6.54 24.02 13.88
CA GLY A 172 -5.15 23.92 14.31
C GLY A 172 -4.19 23.59 13.18
N ILE A 173 -2.89 23.63 13.49
CA ILE A 173 -1.83 23.31 12.54
C ILE A 173 -1.44 21.84 12.67
N VAL A 174 -1.36 21.13 11.56
CA VAL A 174 -0.99 19.71 11.52
C VAL A 174 0.49 19.54 11.84
N VAL A 175 0.76 18.89 12.96
CA VAL A 175 2.12 18.54 13.40
C VAL A 175 2.51 17.16 12.90
N ARG A 176 1.55 16.23 12.87
CA ARG A 176 1.80 14.85 12.45
C ARG A 176 0.69 14.36 11.55
N ASP A 177 1.07 13.91 10.37
CA ASP A 177 0.20 13.16 9.48
C ASP A 177 0.45 11.66 9.65
N THR A 178 -0.54 10.97 10.24
CA THR A 178 -0.53 9.51 10.36
C THR A 178 -1.52 8.90 9.37
N LYS A 179 -1.47 7.57 9.20
CA LYS A 179 -2.35 6.86 8.28
C LYS A 179 -3.83 7.25 8.44
N PHE A 180 -4.36 7.26 9.65
CA PHE A 180 -5.81 7.45 9.89
C PHE A 180 -6.18 8.72 10.64
N SER A 181 -5.19 9.50 11.08
CA SER A 181 -5.42 10.69 11.90
C SER A 181 -4.45 11.81 11.59
N PHE A 182 -4.93 13.04 11.74
CA PHE A 182 -4.09 14.22 11.86
C PHE A 182 -3.92 14.56 13.34
N VAL A 183 -2.69 14.80 13.76
CA VAL A 183 -2.42 15.38 15.08
C VAL A 183 -2.18 16.86 14.87
N VAL A 184 -3.06 17.69 15.44
CA VAL A 184 -3.01 19.14 15.31
C VAL A 184 -2.72 19.80 16.65
N VAL A 185 -2.06 20.95 16.60
CA VAL A 185 -1.95 21.86 17.74
C VAL A 185 -2.91 23.02 17.51
N THR A 186 -3.83 23.21 18.46
CA THR A 186 -4.83 24.28 18.40
C THR A 186 -4.24 25.60 18.91
N PRO A 187 -4.84 26.76 18.57
CA PRO A 187 -4.46 28.06 19.15
C PRO A 187 -4.50 28.09 20.68
N ALA A 188 -5.34 27.26 21.31
CA ALA A 188 -5.41 27.08 22.77
C ALA A 188 -4.26 26.22 23.34
N GLU A 189 -3.17 26.02 22.60
CA GLU A 189 -1.99 25.22 22.98
C GLU A 189 -2.34 23.82 23.48
N LYS A 190 -3.25 23.16 22.77
CA LYS A 190 -3.68 21.78 23.04
C LYS A 190 -3.46 20.92 21.81
N VAL A 191 -2.98 19.71 22.05
CA VAL A 191 -2.87 18.69 21.01
C VAL A 191 -4.22 18.00 20.84
N ARG A 192 -4.73 17.94 19.62
CA ARG A 192 -5.94 17.19 19.25
C ARG A 192 -5.61 16.18 18.18
N THR A 193 -6.12 14.96 18.33
CA THR A 193 -6.02 13.92 17.30
C THR A 193 -7.36 13.83 16.57
N LEU A 194 -7.36 14.19 15.29
CA LEU A 194 -8.52 14.25 14.43
C LEU A 194 -8.54 13.02 13.50
N PRO A 195 -9.58 12.16 13.55
CA PRO A 195 -9.67 11.04 12.64
C PRO A 195 -10.05 11.50 11.24
N LYS A 196 -9.44 10.87 10.25
CA LYS A 196 -9.64 11.19 8.84
C LYS A 196 -10.90 10.54 8.28
N LYS A 197 -11.10 9.26 8.58
CA LYS A 197 -12.40 8.63 8.39
C LYS A 197 -13.40 9.36 9.27
N GLY A 198 -14.56 9.70 8.75
CA GLY A 198 -15.53 10.43 9.56
C GLY A 198 -15.60 11.91 9.22
N SER A 199 -14.60 12.51 8.55
CA SER A 199 -14.41 13.96 8.62
C SER A 199 -14.16 14.63 7.26
N VAL A 200 -14.62 15.87 7.12
CA VAL A 200 -14.27 16.82 6.06
C VAL A 200 -13.42 17.91 6.67
N PHE A 201 -12.25 18.12 6.08
CA PHE A 201 -11.29 19.14 6.54
C PHE A 201 -11.25 20.29 5.55
N ARG A 202 -11.26 21.51 6.07
CA ARG A 202 -10.98 22.72 5.33
C ARG A 202 -9.57 23.17 5.63
N TYR A 203 -8.80 23.49 4.60
CA TYR A 203 -7.51 24.15 4.76
C TYR A 203 -7.42 25.36 3.84
N VAL A 204 -6.56 26.27 4.22
CA VAL A 204 -6.46 27.58 3.58
C VAL A 204 -5.03 27.85 3.21
N THR A 205 -4.81 28.24 1.96
CA THR A 205 -3.53 28.76 1.47
C THR A 205 -3.69 30.24 1.16
N ARG A 206 -2.73 31.05 1.62
CA ARG A 206 -2.77 32.50 1.48
C ARG A 206 -1.66 32.97 0.54
N VAL A 207 -2.01 33.81 -0.41
CA VAL A 207 -1.06 34.53 -1.26
C VAL A 207 -0.72 35.84 -0.57
N MET A 208 0.52 35.94 -0.09
CA MET A 208 1.04 37.14 0.55
C MET A 208 1.93 37.91 -0.43
N VAL A 209 1.72 39.22 -0.56
CA VAL A 209 2.56 40.14 -1.35
C VAL A 209 2.85 41.36 -0.47
N ASP A 210 4.13 41.68 -0.27
CA ASP A 210 4.59 42.79 0.59
C ASP A 210 4.00 42.75 2.01
N GLY A 211 3.86 41.55 2.57
CA GLY A 211 3.29 41.34 3.91
C GLY A 211 1.75 41.47 3.98
N GLN A 212 1.07 41.72 2.86
CA GLN A 212 -0.39 41.80 2.81
C GLN A 212 -1.00 40.57 2.15
N GLU A 213 -2.10 40.06 2.72
CA GLU A 213 -2.89 38.98 2.12
C GLU A 213 -3.65 39.51 0.91
N ARG A 214 -3.23 39.11 -0.29
CA ARG A 214 -3.89 39.53 -1.53
C ARG A 214 -4.97 38.57 -1.98
N ARG A 215 -4.80 37.28 -1.68
CA ARG A 215 -5.75 36.24 -2.10
C ARG A 215 -5.77 35.08 -1.13
N ARG A 216 -6.98 34.62 -0.82
CA ARG A 216 -7.25 33.47 0.03
C ARG A 216 -7.80 32.32 -0.80
N LEU A 217 -7.13 31.17 -0.78
CA LEU A 217 -7.59 29.95 -1.42
C LEU A 217 -8.09 28.99 -0.34
N VAL A 218 -9.35 28.61 -0.43
CA VAL A 218 -10.01 27.72 0.55
C VAL A 218 -10.32 26.40 -0.14
N PHE A 219 -9.88 25.31 0.47
CA PHE A 219 -10.10 23.96 -0.03
C PHE A 219 -10.81 23.13 1.01
N GLU A 220 -11.81 22.38 0.59
CA GLU A 220 -12.48 21.39 1.42
C GLU A 220 -12.19 20.02 0.83
N VAL A 221 -11.67 19.12 1.68
CA VAL A 221 -11.28 17.78 1.25
C VAL A 221 -11.83 16.74 2.21
N ASN A 222 -12.28 15.64 1.62
CA ASN A 222 -12.75 14.50 2.38
C ASN A 222 -11.58 13.76 3.04
N GLY A 223 -11.64 13.60 4.35
CA GLY A 223 -10.61 12.91 5.12
C GLY A 223 -10.40 11.45 4.70
N SER A 224 -11.43 10.78 4.16
CA SER A 224 -11.30 9.39 3.66
C SER A 224 -10.23 9.25 2.57
N GLN A 225 -10.00 10.31 1.77
CA GLN A 225 -8.96 10.34 0.74
C GLN A 225 -7.54 10.37 1.33
N PHE A 226 -7.40 10.83 2.58
CA PHE A 226 -6.14 10.94 3.29
C PHE A 226 -5.84 9.77 4.24
N GLU A 227 -6.60 8.65 4.19
CA GLU A 227 -6.38 7.46 5.03
C GLU A 227 -5.07 6.69 4.76
N LEU A 228 -4.18 7.24 3.94
CA LEU A 228 -2.84 6.73 3.69
C LEU A 228 -1.78 7.66 4.27
N ARG A 229 -0.63 7.08 4.60
CA ARG A 229 0.55 7.84 5.01
C ARG A 229 0.98 8.75 3.85
N PRO A 230 1.49 9.96 4.12
CA PRO A 230 1.94 10.90 3.08
C PRO A 230 2.80 10.27 1.99
N VAL A 231 3.82 9.49 2.39
CA VAL A 231 4.73 8.80 1.45
C VAL A 231 4.00 7.81 0.53
N ASP A 232 2.95 7.16 1.04
CA ASP A 232 2.15 6.23 0.24
C ASP A 232 1.14 6.98 -0.66
N ARG A 233 0.73 8.21 -0.31
CA ARG A 233 -0.18 9.04 -1.11
C ARG A 233 0.49 9.59 -2.35
N ALA A 234 1.71 10.10 -2.22
CA ALA A 234 2.46 10.72 -3.31
C ALA A 234 2.61 9.80 -4.53
N ASN A 235 2.79 8.49 -4.30
CA ASN A 235 3.00 7.50 -5.36
C ASN A 235 1.71 6.79 -5.80
N ARG A 236 0.55 7.15 -5.23
CA ARG A 236 -0.70 6.43 -5.50
C ARG A 236 -1.41 7.03 -6.71
N LYS A 237 -1.75 6.15 -7.65
CA LYS A 237 -2.75 6.48 -8.68
C LYS A 237 -4.12 6.54 -8.02
N PHE A 238 -4.70 7.73 -7.93
CA PHE A 238 -6.06 7.91 -7.44
C PHE A 238 -7.03 7.17 -8.35
N LYS A 239 -7.86 6.33 -7.75
CA LYS A 239 -8.97 5.67 -8.42
C LYS A 239 -10.24 6.25 -7.82
N TRP A 240 -11.19 6.58 -8.67
CA TRP A 240 -12.52 6.92 -8.22
C TRP A 240 -13.06 5.76 -7.38
N GLN A 241 -13.41 6.05 -6.12
CA GLN A 241 -14.10 5.09 -5.26
C GLN A 241 -15.52 5.61 -5.11
N ASN A 242 -16.49 4.72 -5.30
CA ASN A 242 -17.89 5.06 -5.12
C ASN A 242 -18.15 5.37 -3.64
N GLY A 243 -18.66 6.58 -3.37
CA GLY A 243 -19.18 6.98 -2.07
C GLY A 243 -18.12 7.18 -1.00
N SER A 244 -17.72 8.43 -0.77
CA SER A 244 -17.41 8.77 0.62
C SER A 244 -18.70 8.60 1.41
N GLU A 245 -18.70 7.81 2.50
CA GLU A 245 -19.80 7.72 3.47
C GLU A 245 -20.06 9.09 4.12
N TYR A 246 -20.64 10.02 3.35
CA TYR A 246 -21.26 11.30 3.74
C TYR A 246 -22.47 11.56 2.84
N VAL A 247 -23.26 10.51 2.63
CA VAL A 247 -24.72 10.58 2.57
C VAL A 247 -25.22 9.62 3.63
#